data_AF-A0A2H0KN08-F1
#
_entry.id   AF-A0A2H0KN08-F1
#
_cell.length_a   1.000
_cell.length_b   1.000
_cell.length_c   1.000
_cell.angle_alpha   90.00
_cell.angle_beta   90.00
_cell.angle_gamma   90.00
#
_symmetry.space_group_name_H-M   'P 1'
#
loop_
_entity.id
_entity.type
_entity.pdbx_description
1 polymer ?
#
loop_
_entity_poly.entity_id
_entity_poly.type
_entity_poly.pdbx_seq_one_letter_code
_entity_poly.pdbx_strand_id
1 'polypeptide(L)'
;MLSAFWFEQTKHIIANHMIEMPNANVLIGKDCKPIPVEMVVRGYISGVTNTSIWGSYAKGERMIYGLKFPKGLKKNQKLPQPVITPTTHGGGKGGHDERLTREEIIKRKIVDNKLYEQMEKTSLELFNYGSKLCKKRGLYLVDTKYEFGLYKGKLTL
;
A
#
# COMPACT_ATOMS: atom_id res chain seq x y z
N MET A 1 12.92 -7.33 -14.53
CA MET A 1 12.46 -7.04 -13.16
C MET A 1 10.94 -7.23 -13.02
N LEU A 2 10.45 -7.79 -11.90
CA LEU A 2 9.00 -7.99 -11.64
C LEU A 2 8.22 -6.66 -11.56
N SER A 3 8.83 -5.60 -11.05
CA SER A 3 8.19 -4.27 -10.98
C SER A 3 7.88 -3.71 -12.37
N ALA A 4 8.76 -3.89 -13.36
CA ALA A 4 8.52 -3.44 -14.73
C ALA A 4 7.28 -4.12 -15.36
N PHE A 5 7.09 -5.42 -15.10
CA PHE A 5 5.86 -6.12 -15.48
C PHE A 5 4.63 -5.44 -14.85
N TRP A 6 4.64 -5.20 -13.54
CA TRP A 6 3.50 -4.58 -12.86
C TRP A 6 3.23 -3.15 -13.33
N PHE A 7 4.27 -2.33 -13.54
CA PHE A 7 4.13 -0.98 -14.09
C PHE A 7 3.44 -0.98 -15.45
N GLU A 8 3.78 -1.93 -16.33
CA GLU A 8 3.10 -2.08 -17.61
C GLU A 8 1.65 -2.55 -17.44
N GLN A 9 1.40 -3.50 -16.55
CA GLN A 9 0.04 -3.99 -16.29
C GLN A 9 -0.88 -2.91 -15.69
N THR A 10 -0.35 -1.97 -14.91
CA THR A 10 -1.15 -0.99 -14.15
C THR A 10 -1.13 0.43 -14.72
N LYS A 11 -0.43 0.68 -15.83
CA LYS A 11 -0.32 2.03 -16.43
C LYS A 11 -1.65 2.68 -16.82
N HIS A 12 -2.69 1.87 -17.01
CA HIS A 12 -4.04 2.33 -17.31
C HIS A 12 -4.80 2.83 -16.07
N ILE A 13 -4.32 2.48 -14.86
CA ILE A 13 -4.88 2.91 -13.56
C ILE A 13 -4.17 4.18 -13.10
N ILE A 14 -2.83 4.20 -13.15
CA ILE A 14 -2.01 5.34 -12.75
C ILE A 14 -0.71 5.40 -13.57
N ALA A 15 -0.24 6.61 -13.83
CA ALA A 15 1.12 6.81 -14.34
C ALA A 15 2.16 6.31 -13.34
N ASN A 16 3.25 5.74 -13.84
CA ASN A 16 4.37 5.32 -13.00
C ASN A 16 5.66 6.07 -13.35
N HIS A 17 6.66 5.94 -12.48
CA HIS A 17 7.94 6.62 -12.63
C HIS A 17 8.83 5.98 -13.70
N MET A 18 8.57 4.76 -14.16
CA MET A 18 9.44 4.06 -15.11
C MET A 18 9.53 4.81 -16.45
N ILE A 19 10.76 5.03 -16.92
CA ILE A 19 11.09 5.56 -18.26
C ILE A 19 11.55 4.40 -19.14
N GLU A 20 12.59 3.68 -18.70
CA GLU A 20 13.14 2.54 -19.43
C GLU A 20 13.84 1.55 -18.49
N MET A 21 14.14 0.35 -19.02
CA MET A 21 14.82 -0.73 -18.31
C MET A 21 15.99 -1.24 -19.17
N PRO A 22 17.15 -0.56 -19.16
CA PRO A 22 18.29 -0.90 -20.03
C PRO A 22 18.94 -2.24 -19.67
N ASN A 23 18.67 -2.76 -18.47
CA ASN A 23 19.13 -4.06 -18.00
C ASN A 23 18.03 -4.71 -17.16
N ALA A 24 18.00 -6.04 -17.09
CA ALA A 24 17.02 -6.81 -16.32
C ALA A 24 16.84 -6.37 -14.85
N ASN A 25 17.86 -5.72 -14.25
CA ASN A 25 17.90 -5.25 -12.86
C ASN A 25 18.09 -3.73 -12.71
N VAL A 26 18.06 -2.95 -13.80
CA VAL A 26 18.22 -1.48 -13.75
C VAL A 26 16.99 -0.82 -14.33
N LEU A 27 16.39 0.10 -13.58
CA LEU A 27 15.27 0.91 -14.02
C LEU A 27 15.67 2.38 -13.99
N ILE A 28 15.48 3.08 -15.11
CA ILE A 28 15.61 4.53 -15.19
C ILE A 28 14.22 5.11 -14.92
N GLY A 29 14.13 5.94 -13.88
CA GLY A 29 12.89 6.48 -13.36
C GLY A 29 12.84 8.01 -13.44
N LYS A 30 11.63 8.55 -13.45
CA LYS A 30 11.35 9.96 -13.21
C LYS A 30 11.71 10.30 -11.76
N ASP A 31 12.44 11.38 -11.57
CA ASP A 31 12.69 11.93 -10.24
C ASP A 31 11.39 12.52 -9.67
N CYS A 32 10.69 11.72 -8.87
CA CYS A 32 9.42 12.08 -8.26
C CYS A 32 9.68 12.61 -6.85
N LYS A 33 8.96 13.66 -6.43
CA LYS A 33 8.97 14.09 -5.04
C LYS A 33 8.21 13.06 -4.19
N PRO A 34 8.85 12.28 -3.30
CA PRO A 34 8.18 11.21 -2.58
C PRO A 34 7.14 11.76 -1.59
N ILE A 35 6.03 11.04 -1.45
CA ILE A 35 5.04 11.29 -0.40
C ILE A 35 5.40 10.39 0.79
N PRO A 36 5.59 10.93 2.01
CA PRO A 36 6.14 10.18 3.15
C PRO A 36 5.07 9.32 3.85
N VAL A 37 4.26 8.61 3.07
CA VAL A 37 3.20 7.71 3.54
C VAL A 37 3.23 6.45 2.69
N GLU A 38 3.35 5.31 3.36
CA GLU A 38 3.27 4.00 2.75
C GLU A 38 1.83 3.51 2.74
N MET A 39 1.27 3.28 1.55
CA MET A 39 -0.10 2.80 1.40
C MET A 39 -0.13 1.28 1.36
N VAL A 40 -0.15 0.66 2.54
CA VAL A 40 -0.26 -0.80 2.66
C VAL A 40 -1.71 -1.22 2.50
N VAL A 41 -2.01 -2.02 1.48
CA VAL A 41 -3.33 -2.61 1.24
C VAL A 41 -3.31 -4.08 1.60
N ARG A 42 -4.28 -4.52 2.41
CA ARG A 42 -4.38 -5.89 2.90
C ARG A 42 -5.70 -6.53 2.49
N GLY A 43 -5.63 -7.65 1.78
CA GLY A 43 -6.80 -8.47 1.44
C GLY A 43 -7.08 -9.57 2.46
N TYR A 44 -6.13 -9.84 3.35
CA TYR A 44 -6.17 -10.94 4.32
C TYR A 44 -5.63 -10.47 5.67
N ILE A 45 -6.16 -11.04 6.76
CA ILE A 45 -5.64 -10.80 8.10
C ILE A 45 -4.45 -11.72 8.38
N SER A 46 -3.25 -11.21 8.10
CA SER A 46 -1.99 -11.97 8.22
C SER A 46 -0.86 -11.08 8.77
N GLY A 47 0.36 -11.60 8.71
CA GLY A 47 1.61 -10.97 9.14
C GLY A 47 2.04 -11.35 10.56
N VAL A 48 3.32 -11.04 10.85
CA VAL A 48 3.98 -11.29 12.14
C VAL A 48 4.72 -10.07 12.67
N THR A 49 4.71 -8.95 11.93
CA THR A 49 5.38 -7.71 12.31
C THR A 49 4.49 -6.86 13.22
N ASN A 50 5.08 -5.87 13.89
CA ASN A 50 4.35 -4.93 14.75
C ASN A 50 3.33 -4.08 13.97
N THR A 51 3.49 -3.89 12.66
CA THR A 51 2.54 -3.19 11.78
C THR A 51 1.50 -4.12 11.13
N SER A 52 1.59 -5.42 11.36
CA SER A 52 0.61 -6.37 10.83
C SER A 52 -0.72 -6.31 11.58
N ILE A 53 -1.82 -6.48 10.86
CA ILE A 53 -3.16 -6.48 11.47
C ILE A 53 -3.43 -7.75 12.29
N TRP A 54 -2.83 -8.89 11.93
CA TRP A 54 -2.98 -10.12 12.73
C TRP A 54 -2.37 -9.99 14.12
N GLY A 55 -1.20 -9.35 14.25
CA GLY A 55 -0.52 -9.19 15.54
C GLY A 55 -1.39 -8.49 16.59
N SER A 56 -2.02 -7.38 16.23
CA SER A 56 -2.96 -6.68 17.12
C SER A 56 -4.27 -7.43 17.33
N TYR A 57 -4.82 -8.02 16.27
CA TYR A 57 -6.06 -8.78 16.38
C TYR A 57 -5.95 -9.99 17.32
N ALA A 58 -4.83 -10.71 17.26
CA ALA A 58 -4.51 -11.86 18.11
C ALA A 58 -4.36 -11.46 19.59
N LYS A 59 -3.91 -10.22 19.86
CA LYS A 59 -3.85 -9.64 21.21
C LYS A 59 -5.21 -9.16 21.74
N GLY A 60 -6.27 -9.29 20.95
CA GLY A 60 -7.64 -8.91 21.34
C GLY A 60 -8.08 -7.54 20.84
N GLU A 61 -7.23 -6.78 20.15
CA GLU A 61 -7.61 -5.48 19.58
C GLU A 61 -8.65 -5.67 18.46
N ARG A 62 -9.60 -4.74 18.38
CA ARG A 62 -10.63 -4.71 17.33
C ARG A 62 -10.71 -3.37 16.59
N MET A 63 -10.10 -2.33 17.14
CA MET A 63 -9.85 -1.06 16.47
C MET A 63 -8.36 -1.02 16.11
N ILE A 64 -8.03 -1.22 14.84
CA ILE A 64 -6.64 -1.30 14.36
C ILE A 64 -6.54 -0.37 13.15
N TYR A 65 -5.57 0.56 13.13
CA TYR A 65 -5.48 1.60 12.09
C TYR A 65 -6.75 2.46 11.96
N GLY A 66 -7.52 2.63 13.04
CA GLY A 66 -8.81 3.32 13.01
C GLY A 66 -9.95 2.50 12.40
N LEU A 67 -9.69 1.25 12.01
CA LEU A 67 -10.66 0.35 11.40
C LEU A 67 -11.21 -0.65 12.42
N LYS A 68 -12.52 -0.89 12.37
CA LYS A 68 -13.20 -1.86 13.21
C LYS A 68 -13.22 -3.24 12.55
N PHE A 69 -12.60 -4.23 13.19
CA PHE A 69 -12.59 -5.62 12.72
C PHE A 69 -13.64 -6.47 13.46
N PRO A 70 -14.36 -7.37 12.74
CA PRO A 70 -15.31 -8.28 13.36
C PRO A 70 -14.62 -9.30 14.27
N LYS A 71 -15.36 -9.87 15.22
CA LYS A 71 -14.88 -11.00 16.03
C LYS A 71 -14.82 -12.29 15.19
N GLY A 72 -14.01 -13.25 15.64
CA GLY A 72 -13.94 -14.59 15.05
C GLY A 72 -13.09 -14.73 13.79
N LEU A 73 -12.33 -13.70 13.39
CA LEU A 73 -11.37 -13.84 12.29
C LEU A 73 -10.24 -14.80 12.69
N LYS A 74 -9.84 -15.66 11.76
CA LYS A 74 -8.73 -16.60 11.92
C LYS A 74 -7.48 -16.09 11.20
N LYS A 75 -6.30 -16.56 11.62
CA LYS A 75 -5.02 -16.21 10.96
C LYS A 75 -5.08 -16.58 9.49
N ASN A 76 -4.61 -15.67 8.62
CA ASN A 76 -4.61 -15.80 7.17
C ASN A 76 -6.00 -15.83 6.51
N GLN A 77 -7.05 -15.45 7.23
CA GLN A 77 -8.39 -15.37 6.66
C GLN A 77 -8.51 -14.18 5.69
N LYS A 78 -9.22 -14.39 4.57
CA LYS A 78 -9.58 -13.30 3.65
C LYS A 78 -10.51 -12.31 4.33
N LEU A 79 -10.22 -11.02 4.19
CA LEU A 79 -11.08 -9.94 4.68
C LEU A 79 -12.31 -9.78 3.77
N PRO A 80 -13.46 -9.30 4.30
CA PRO A 80 -14.65 -9.02 3.48
C PRO A 80 -14.35 -8.03 2.34
N GLN A 81 -13.52 -7.03 2.63
CA GLN A 81 -13.01 -6.06 1.66
C GLN A 81 -11.54 -5.77 1.98
N PRO A 82 -10.69 -5.44 0.98
CA PRO A 82 -9.34 -4.97 1.23
C PRO A 82 -9.36 -3.70 2.08
N VAL A 83 -8.41 -3.58 3.00
CA VAL A 83 -8.27 -2.43 3.90
C VAL A 83 -6.92 -1.76 3.70
N ILE A 84 -6.87 -0.45 3.94
CA ILE A 84 -5.63 0.33 3.92
C ILE A 84 -5.14 0.51 5.36
N THR A 85 -3.87 0.21 5.60
CA THR A 85 -3.22 0.34 6.91
C THR A 85 -1.93 1.13 6.74
N PRO A 86 -2.02 2.46 6.61
CA PRO A 86 -0.89 3.25 6.17
C PRO A 86 0.19 3.32 7.25
N THR A 87 1.44 3.37 6.83
CA THR A 87 2.59 3.50 7.73
C THR A 87 3.42 4.74 7.39
N THR A 88 4.14 5.27 8.39
CA THR A 88 5.21 6.22 8.09
C THR A 88 6.27 5.52 7.24
N HIS A 89 6.93 6.27 6.36
CA HIS A 89 8.19 5.82 5.81
C HIS A 89 9.25 6.05 6.90
N GLY A 90 9.72 4.97 7.54
CA GLY A 90 10.66 5.03 8.67
C GLY A 90 11.75 6.07 8.44
N GLY A 91 11.77 7.11 9.28
CA GLY A 91 12.64 8.27 9.08
C GLY A 91 14.12 7.88 9.15
N GLY A 92 14.77 7.74 7.99
CA GLY A 92 16.22 7.57 7.89
C GLY A 92 16.80 6.29 8.52
N LYS A 93 18.14 6.23 8.60
CA LYS A 93 18.92 5.07 9.07
C LYS A 93 18.59 4.73 10.53
N GLY A 94 17.59 3.87 10.75
CA GLY A 94 17.26 3.26 12.04
C GLY A 94 15.82 3.43 12.53
N GLY A 95 14.99 4.23 11.84
CA GLY A 95 13.57 4.39 12.20
C GLY A 95 12.72 3.20 11.76
N HIS A 96 11.90 2.65 12.65
CA HIS A 96 10.89 1.65 12.28
C HIS A 96 9.63 2.32 11.71
N ASP A 97 8.97 1.65 10.77
CA ASP A 97 7.67 2.09 10.26
C ASP A 97 6.63 2.08 11.37
N GLU A 98 5.95 3.20 11.56
CA GLU A 98 4.91 3.38 12.57
C GLU A 98 3.52 3.35 11.93
N ARG A 99 2.53 2.90 12.70
CA ARG A 99 1.14 2.89 12.25
C ARG A 99 0.61 4.31 12.15
N LEU A 100 -0.06 4.63 11.06
CA LEU A 100 -0.81 5.87 10.90
C LEU A 100 -2.27 5.57 10.62
N THR A 101 -3.17 6.38 11.14
CA THR A 101 -4.56 6.40 10.69
C THR A 101 -4.76 7.45 9.61
N ARG A 102 -5.80 7.29 8.78
CA ARG A 102 -6.26 8.33 7.84
C ARG A 102 -6.45 9.68 8.55
N GLU A 103 -7.09 9.65 9.71
CA GLU A 103 -7.36 10.83 10.52
C GLU A 103 -6.08 11.53 10.95
N GLU A 104 -5.06 10.77 11.40
CA GLU A 104 -3.77 11.34 11.77
C GLU A 104 -3.02 11.95 10.59
N ILE A 105 -3.03 11.30 9.43
CA ILE A 105 -2.38 11.82 8.21
C ILE A 105 -2.95 13.19 7.83
N ILE A 106 -4.27 13.31 7.83
CA ILE A 106 -4.99 14.54 7.50
C ILE A 106 -4.77 15.60 8.60
N LYS A 107 -4.93 15.23 9.88
CA LYS A 107 -4.81 16.16 11.02
C LYS A 107 -3.40 16.72 11.14
N ARG A 108 -2.37 15.90 10.91
CA ARG A 108 -0.95 16.31 10.92
C ARG A 108 -0.52 17.00 9.62
N LYS A 109 -1.41 17.11 8.63
CA LYS A 109 -1.14 17.70 7.30
C LYS A 109 0.07 17.06 6.60
N ILE A 110 0.27 15.76 6.78
CA ILE A 110 1.33 15.00 6.10
C ILE A 110 1.04 14.95 4.58
N VAL A 111 -0.24 14.75 4.26
CA VAL A 111 -0.79 14.75 2.89
C VAL A 111 -2.10 15.54 2.93
N ASP A 112 -2.39 16.34 1.92
CA ASP A 112 -3.69 17.01 1.83
C ASP A 112 -4.82 15.99 1.60
N ASN A 113 -6.04 16.32 2.03
CA ASN A 113 -7.15 15.37 1.99
C ASN A 113 -7.46 14.88 0.57
N LYS A 114 -7.40 15.77 -0.43
CA LYS A 114 -7.73 15.42 -1.81
C LYS A 114 -6.70 14.46 -2.41
N LEU A 115 -5.41 14.71 -2.16
CA LEU A 115 -4.33 13.83 -2.59
C LEU A 115 -4.40 12.48 -1.86
N TYR A 116 -4.70 12.47 -0.56
CA TYR A 116 -4.85 11.23 0.20
C TYR A 116 -6.02 10.38 -0.33
N GLU A 117 -7.18 10.98 -0.59
CA GLU A 117 -8.33 10.28 -1.21
C GLU A 117 -7.96 9.68 -2.57
N GLN A 118 -7.15 10.39 -3.37
CA GLN A 118 -6.64 9.87 -4.62
C GLN A 118 -5.69 8.67 -4.41
N MET A 119 -4.80 8.75 -3.42
CA MET A 119 -3.91 7.65 -3.05
C MET A 119 -4.70 6.42 -2.58
N GLU A 120 -5.73 6.60 -1.74
CA GLU A 120 -6.59 5.53 -1.24
C GLU A 120 -7.30 4.81 -2.38
N LYS A 121 -8.00 5.58 -3.24
CA LYS A 121 -8.71 5.05 -4.39
C LYS A 121 -7.78 4.27 -5.30
N THR A 122 -6.64 4.86 -5.64
CA THR A 122 -5.64 4.24 -6.53
C THR A 122 -5.07 2.96 -5.92
N SER A 123 -4.74 2.97 -4.63
CA SER A 123 -4.17 1.80 -3.93
C SER A 123 -5.12 0.61 -3.95
N LEU A 124 -6.41 0.85 -3.69
CA LEU A 124 -7.45 -0.19 -3.75
C LEU A 124 -7.67 -0.69 -5.18
N GLU A 125 -7.65 0.20 -6.17
CA GLU A 125 -7.80 -0.16 -7.59
C GLU A 125 -6.64 -1.04 -8.06
N LEU A 126 -5.39 -0.63 -7.76
CA LEU A 126 -4.17 -1.42 -8.03
C LEU A 126 -4.23 -2.78 -7.33
N PHE A 127 -4.59 -2.82 -6.05
CA PHE A 127 -4.70 -4.06 -5.28
C PHE A 127 -5.74 -5.02 -5.85
N ASN A 128 -6.90 -4.50 -6.23
CA ASN A 128 -7.98 -5.29 -6.81
C ASN A 128 -7.60 -5.85 -8.19
N TYR A 129 -6.95 -5.03 -9.02
CA TYR A 129 -6.42 -5.47 -10.32
C TYR A 129 -5.36 -6.56 -10.13
N GLY A 130 -4.35 -6.32 -9.28
CA GLY A 130 -3.30 -7.28 -8.98
C GLY A 130 -3.84 -8.59 -8.39
N SER A 131 -4.80 -8.51 -7.48
CA SER A 131 -5.48 -9.67 -6.90
C SER A 131 -6.18 -10.53 -7.96
N LYS A 132 -6.87 -9.90 -8.93
CA LYS A 132 -7.50 -10.61 -10.06
C LYS A 132 -6.45 -11.31 -10.93
N LEU A 133 -5.35 -10.63 -11.23
CA LEU A 133 -4.28 -11.18 -12.07
C LEU A 133 -3.55 -12.35 -11.38
N CYS A 134 -3.20 -12.20 -10.09
CA CYS A 134 -2.62 -13.27 -9.28
C CYS A 134 -3.55 -14.48 -9.20
N LYS A 135 -4.87 -14.26 -8.97
CA LYS A 135 -5.84 -15.35 -8.88
C LYS A 135 -5.92 -16.19 -10.16
N LYS A 136 -5.85 -15.55 -11.34
CA LYS A 136 -5.81 -16.25 -12.64
C LYS A 136 -4.60 -17.18 -12.78
N ARG A 137 -3.55 -16.97 -11.98
CA ARG A 137 -2.30 -17.74 -11.97
C ARG A 137 -2.20 -18.68 -10.76
N GLY A 138 -3.29 -18.88 -10.01
CA GLY A 138 -3.28 -19.72 -8.80
C GLY A 138 -2.58 -19.08 -7.59
N LEU A 139 -2.36 -17.77 -7.60
CA LEU A 139 -1.71 -17.03 -6.52
C LEU A 139 -2.71 -16.16 -5.75
N TYR A 140 -2.46 -15.98 -4.46
CA TYR A 140 -3.18 -15.02 -3.62
C TYR A 140 -2.29 -13.82 -3.31
N LEU A 141 -2.74 -12.62 -3.69
CA LEU A 141 -2.14 -11.39 -3.21
C LEU A 141 -2.67 -11.10 -1.80
N VAL A 142 -1.84 -11.37 -0.79
CA VAL A 142 -2.20 -11.28 0.63
C VAL A 142 -2.29 -9.82 1.07
N ASP A 143 -1.22 -9.10 0.85
CA ASP A 143 -1.09 -7.65 1.00
C ASP A 143 -0.02 -7.13 0.02
N THR A 144 0.05 -5.80 -0.12
CA THR A 144 1.17 -5.12 -0.80
C THR A 144 1.27 -3.68 -0.30
N LYS A 145 2.46 -3.11 -0.42
CA LYS A 145 2.74 -1.71 -0.11
C LYS A 145 2.90 -0.92 -1.41
N TYR A 146 2.26 0.24 -1.49
CA TYR A 146 2.53 1.22 -2.53
C TYR A 146 3.19 2.46 -1.93
N GLU A 147 4.17 2.98 -2.65
CA GLU A 147 4.74 4.30 -2.43
C GLU A 147 4.34 5.17 -3.61
N PHE A 148 4.02 6.43 -3.33
CA PHE A 148 3.66 7.39 -4.36
C PHE A 148 4.58 8.59 -4.31
N GLY A 149 4.76 9.24 -5.45
CA GLY A 149 5.41 10.52 -5.56
C GLY A 149 4.63 11.49 -6.44
N LEU A 150 5.07 12.75 -6.44
CA LEU A 150 4.59 13.76 -7.36
C LEU A 150 5.62 13.99 -8.45
N TYR A 151 5.23 13.74 -9.71
CA TYR A 151 6.00 14.13 -10.87
C TYR A 151 5.28 15.25 -11.61
N LYS A 152 5.90 16.44 -11.69
CA LYS A 152 5.27 17.66 -12.26
C LYS A 152 3.87 17.93 -11.67
N GLY A 153 3.73 17.74 -10.36
CA GLY A 153 2.47 17.95 -9.62
C GLY A 153 1.42 16.85 -9.79
N LYS A 154 1.72 15.74 -10.48
CA LYS A 154 0.78 14.63 -10.68
C LYS A 154 1.17 13.42 -9.84
N LEU A 155 0.19 12.82 -9.17
CA LEU A 155 0.36 11.56 -8.44
C LEU A 155 0.88 10.48 -9.40
N THR A 156 1.98 9.86 -9.01
CA THR A 156 2.73 8.88 -9.81
C THR A 156 3.12 7.73 -8.88
N LEU A 157 2.98 6.50 -9.37
CA LEU A 157 3.46 5.28 -8.71
C LEU A 157 4.97 5.08 -8.92
#